data_AF-A0A2E5VLJ0-F1
#
_entry.id   AF-A0A2E5VLJ0-F1
#
_cell.length_a   1.000
_cell.length_b   1.000
_cell.length_c   1.000
_cell.angle_alpha   90.00
_cell.angle_beta   90.00
_cell.angle_gamma   90.00
#
_symmetry.space_group_name_H-M   'P 1'
#
loop_
_entity.id
_entity.type
_entity.pdbx_description
1 polymer ?
#
loop_
_entity_poly.entity_id
_entity_poly.type
_entity_poly.pdbx_seq_one_letter_code
_entity_poly.pdbx_strand_id
1 'polypeptide(L)'
;MVDPGLVLSGLNITRFFSVFKVNRRRMKGPEHNPGPGFRSRQEVRVEEALSIAAVAQLSVAALNLLLVRIMKWEEEVARMPPLIREVFQVHGWFISVTLAIFGVLTLLFADELSAGTNDLGRCLAAGIGCFWLIRWVIQFTYYGSSHWKGKRAATTVHITLVLLYGFLAGTYLLAAVR
;
A
#
# COMPACT_ATOMS: atom_id res chain seq x y z
N MET A 1 5.69 -8.28 -37.45
CA MET A 1 6.45 -7.50 -36.46
C MET A 1 5.51 -6.47 -35.88
N VAL A 2 5.10 -6.65 -34.62
CA VAL A 2 4.21 -5.72 -33.90
C VAL A 2 5.10 -4.66 -33.24
N ASP A 3 4.75 -3.39 -33.45
CA ASP A 3 5.49 -2.23 -32.98
C ASP A 3 5.44 -2.14 -31.43
N PRO A 4 6.59 -2.22 -30.72
CA PRO A 4 6.62 -2.17 -29.25
C PRO A 4 6.09 -0.85 -28.66
N GLY A 5 6.04 0.23 -29.45
CA GLY A 5 5.56 1.54 -29.02
C GLY A 5 4.03 1.65 -28.92
N LEU A 6 3.28 0.76 -29.59
CA LEU A 6 1.82 0.83 -29.64
C LEU A 6 1.14 0.13 -28.44
N VAL A 7 1.84 -0.78 -27.76
CA VAL A 7 1.32 -1.52 -26.59
C VAL A 7 1.37 -0.67 -25.32
N LEU A 8 2.31 0.28 -25.24
CA LEU A 8 2.51 1.13 -24.05
C LEU A 8 1.77 2.48 -24.12
N SER A 9 1.30 2.91 -25.30
CA SER A 9 0.57 4.19 -25.46
C SER A 9 -0.92 4.11 -25.12
N GLY A 10 -1.48 2.90 -25.00
CA GLY A 10 -2.90 2.67 -24.68
C GLY A 10 -3.24 2.66 -23.19
N LEU A 11 -2.26 2.52 -22.31
CA LEU A 11 -2.47 2.39 -20.86
C LEU A 11 -2.48 3.77 -20.17
N ASN A 12 -3.35 4.67 -20.63
CA ASN A 12 -3.60 5.90 -19.89
C ASN A 12 -4.30 5.51 -18.58
N ILE A 13 -3.56 5.55 -17.47
CA ILE A 13 -4.03 5.22 -16.11
C ILE A 13 -5.40 5.87 -15.83
N THR A 14 -5.57 7.14 -16.18
CA THR A 14 -6.83 7.87 -15.98
C THR A 14 -7.99 7.26 -16.79
N ARG A 15 -7.70 6.77 -18.00
CA ARG A 15 -8.66 6.07 -18.85
C ARG A 15 -8.96 4.67 -18.34
N PHE A 16 -7.97 3.95 -17.81
CA PHE A 16 -8.17 2.67 -17.13
C PHE A 16 -9.08 2.82 -15.91
N PHE A 17 -8.82 3.79 -15.03
CA PHE A 17 -9.68 4.09 -13.87
C PHE A 17 -11.08 4.51 -14.31
N SER A 18 -11.22 5.31 -15.37
CA SER A 18 -12.52 5.74 -15.90
C SER A 18 -13.33 4.59 -16.47
N VAL A 19 -12.72 3.78 -17.35
CA VAL A 19 -13.36 2.59 -17.96
C VAL A 19 -13.71 1.58 -16.89
N PHE A 20 -12.82 1.32 -15.93
CA PHE A 20 -13.08 0.41 -14.82
C PHE A 20 -14.25 0.90 -13.96
N LYS A 21 -14.32 2.20 -13.64
CA LYS A 21 -15.41 2.80 -12.86
C LYS A 21 -16.75 2.73 -13.60
N VAL A 22 -16.76 2.93 -14.92
CA VAL A 22 -17.96 2.78 -15.77
C VAL A 22 -18.40 1.32 -15.85
N ASN A 23 -17.47 0.38 -16.04
CA ASN A 23 -17.79 -1.04 -16.12
C ASN A 23 -18.28 -1.60 -14.77
N ARG A 24 -17.74 -1.08 -13.64
CA ARG A 24 -18.20 -1.40 -12.28
C ARG A 24 -19.66 -1.02 -12.05
N ARG A 25 -20.11 0.15 -12.53
CA ARG A 25 -21.54 0.54 -12.47
C ARG A 25 -22.46 -0.38 -13.26
N ARG A 26 -21.95 -1.08 -14.29
CA ARG A 26 -22.72 -2.07 -15.06
C ARG A 26 -22.73 -3.46 -14.41
N MET A 27 -21.68 -3.83 -13.68
CA MET A 27 -21.55 -5.12 -12.99
C MET A 27 -22.34 -5.18 -11.68
N LYS A 28 -22.51 -4.04 -11.00
CA LYS A 28 -23.60 -3.90 -10.03
C LYS A 28 -24.90 -3.95 -10.85
N GLY A 29 -25.59 -5.09 -10.85
CA GLY A 29 -26.93 -5.24 -11.42
C GLY A 29 -27.90 -4.19 -10.86
N PRO A 30 -29.17 -4.12 -11.32
CA PRO A 30 -30.11 -3.11 -10.84
C PRO A 30 -30.11 -3.11 -9.32
N GLU A 31 -29.58 -2.04 -8.73
CA GLU A 31 -29.48 -1.93 -7.28
C GLU A 31 -30.88 -2.12 -6.74
N HIS A 32 -31.07 -3.10 -5.85
CA HIS A 32 -32.04 -2.92 -4.79
C HIS A 32 -31.55 -1.71 -4.03
N ASN A 33 -31.96 -0.51 -4.47
CA ASN A 33 -31.60 0.77 -3.90
C ASN A 33 -32.12 0.74 -2.46
N PRO A 34 -31.29 0.45 -1.45
CA PRO A 34 -31.73 0.65 -0.09
C PRO A 34 -31.69 2.17 0.05
N GLY A 35 -32.85 2.81 -0.15
CA GLY A 35 -32.99 4.27 -0.20
C GLY A 35 -32.16 4.91 0.92
N PRO A 36 -31.54 6.08 0.66
CA PRO A 36 -30.29 6.57 1.26
C PRO A 36 -29.95 5.84 2.56
N GLY A 37 -29.37 4.65 2.42
CA GLY A 37 -29.07 3.79 3.55
C GLY A 37 -28.21 4.57 4.53
N PHE A 38 -28.63 4.60 5.79
CA PHE A 38 -27.91 5.24 6.88
C PHE A 38 -26.59 4.49 7.10
N ARG A 39 -25.59 4.77 6.25
CA ARG A 39 -24.25 4.19 6.35
C ARG A 39 -23.77 4.51 7.75
N SER A 40 -23.39 3.48 8.51
CA SER A 40 -23.06 3.71 9.91
C SER A 40 -21.89 4.70 9.98
N ARG A 41 -21.89 5.61 10.97
CA ARG A 41 -20.77 6.54 11.20
C ARG A 41 -19.43 5.81 11.26
N GLN A 42 -19.47 4.54 11.68
CA GLN A 42 -18.32 3.68 11.76
C GLN A 42 -17.79 3.25 10.38
N GLU A 43 -18.64 2.85 9.44
CA GLU A 43 -18.24 2.53 8.06
C GLU A 43 -17.57 3.72 7.36
N VAL A 44 -18.16 4.92 7.48
CA VAL A 44 -17.59 6.15 6.89
C VAL A 44 -16.18 6.42 7.41
N ARG A 45 -15.97 6.28 8.73
CA ARG A 45 -14.64 6.48 9.35
C ARG A 45 -13.60 5.46 8.87
N VAL A 46 -14.03 4.23 8.58
CA VAL A 46 -13.14 3.16 8.10
C VAL A 46 -12.78 3.37 6.65
N GLU A 47 -13.73 3.76 5.81
CA GLU A 47 -13.51 4.13 4.42
C GLU A 47 -12.48 5.26 4.30
N GLU A 48 -12.64 6.31 5.11
CA GLU A 48 -11.70 7.43 5.18
C GLU A 48 -10.30 6.95 5.63
N ALA A 49 -10.23 6.14 6.69
CA ALA A 49 -8.97 5.59 7.18
C ALA A 49 -8.28 4.70 6.13
N LEU A 50 -9.03 3.85 5.41
CA LEU A 50 -8.52 3.02 4.31
C LEU A 50 -8.01 3.87 3.16
N SER A 51 -8.69 4.97 2.83
CA SER A 51 -8.26 5.90 1.78
C SER A 51 -6.94 6.59 2.17
N ILE A 52 -6.83 7.05 3.42
CA ILE A 52 -5.58 7.63 3.95
C ILE A 52 -4.46 6.58 3.95
N ALA A 53 -4.75 5.36 4.42
CA ALA A 53 -3.81 4.25 4.43
C ALA A 53 -3.31 3.90 3.03
N ALA A 54 -4.18 3.91 2.03
CA ALA A 54 -3.82 3.66 0.64
C ALA A 54 -2.88 4.73 0.10
N VAL A 55 -3.17 6.02 0.31
CA VAL A 55 -2.29 7.13 -0.11
C VAL A 55 -0.94 7.07 0.60
N ALA A 56 -0.93 6.81 1.91
CA ALA A 56 0.29 6.68 2.69
C ALA A 56 1.15 5.51 2.18
N GLN A 57 0.53 4.38 1.88
CA GLN A 57 1.22 3.23 1.31
C GLN A 57 1.77 3.49 -0.10
N LEU A 58 1.05 4.20 -0.98
CA LEU A 58 1.58 4.64 -2.27
C LEU A 58 2.79 5.56 -2.10
N SER A 59 2.77 6.40 -1.08
CA SER A 59 3.91 7.25 -0.72
C SER A 59 5.09 6.40 -0.24
N VAL A 60 4.86 5.34 0.55
CA VAL A 60 5.92 4.39 0.93
C VAL A 60 6.48 3.66 -0.28
N ALA A 61 5.64 3.27 -1.24
CA ALA A 61 6.10 2.65 -2.49
C ALA A 61 7.07 3.57 -3.25
N ALA A 62 6.72 4.85 -3.41
CA ALA A 62 7.58 5.83 -4.06
C ALA A 62 8.87 6.10 -3.26
N LEU A 63 8.76 6.27 -1.94
CA LEU A 63 9.90 6.47 -1.05
C LEU A 63 10.86 5.28 -1.09
N ASN A 64 10.36 4.06 -1.21
CA ASN A 64 11.17 2.85 -1.27
C ASN A 64 12.06 2.82 -2.52
N LEU A 65 11.55 3.27 -3.68
CA LEU A 65 12.36 3.41 -4.90
C LEU A 65 13.42 4.51 -4.78
N LEU A 66 13.11 5.59 -4.07
CA LEU A 66 14.02 6.72 -3.87
C LEU A 66 14.94 6.57 -2.66
N LEU A 67 14.78 5.50 -1.88
CA LEU A 67 15.41 5.33 -0.57
C LEU A 67 16.93 5.39 -0.65
N VAL A 68 17.52 4.69 -1.61
CA VAL A 68 18.97 4.65 -1.82
C VAL A 68 19.54 6.06 -2.04
N ARG A 69 18.83 6.89 -2.81
CA ARG A 69 19.24 8.25 -3.11
C ARG A 69 19.03 9.20 -1.92
N ILE A 70 17.88 9.11 -1.25
CA ILE A 70 17.55 9.95 -0.08
C ILE A 70 18.54 9.71 1.06
N MET A 71 18.88 8.44 1.29
CA MET A 71 19.80 8.04 2.36
C MET A 71 21.27 8.14 1.96
N LYS A 72 21.57 8.52 0.71
CA LYS A 72 22.93 8.59 0.14
C LYS A 72 23.68 7.27 0.26
N TRP A 73 22.99 6.16 0.00
CA TRP A 73 23.53 4.79 0.05
C TRP A 73 24.10 4.33 -1.29
N GLU A 74 24.25 5.22 -2.27
CA GLU A 74 24.72 4.88 -3.61
C GLU A 74 26.12 4.23 -3.57
N GLU A 75 27.04 4.77 -2.79
CA GLU A 75 28.38 4.19 -2.60
C GLU A 75 28.35 2.84 -1.88
N GLU A 76 27.54 2.72 -0.83
CA GLU A 76 27.42 1.48 -0.05
C GLU A 76 26.82 0.35 -0.89
N VAL A 77 25.79 0.66 -1.70
CA VAL A 77 25.19 -0.28 -2.65
C VAL A 77 26.17 -0.62 -3.78
N ALA A 78 26.99 0.34 -4.24
CA ALA A 78 28.01 0.09 -5.26
C ALA A 78 29.12 -0.85 -4.80
N ARG A 79 29.45 -0.86 -3.50
CA ARG A 79 30.46 -1.75 -2.88
C ARG A 79 29.98 -3.18 -2.68
N MET A 80 28.67 -3.45 -2.81
CA MET A 80 28.14 -4.80 -2.70
C MET A 80 28.62 -5.69 -3.86
N PRO A 81 28.78 -7.00 -3.65
CA PRO A 81 29.02 -7.95 -4.75
C PRO A 81 27.92 -7.83 -5.82
N PRO A 82 28.23 -7.99 -7.12
CA PRO A 82 27.29 -7.72 -8.21
C PRO A 82 25.94 -8.42 -8.05
N LEU A 83 25.95 -9.72 -7.73
CA LEU A 83 24.73 -10.52 -7.52
C LEU A 83 23.88 -9.97 -6.35
N ILE A 84 24.51 -9.62 -5.23
CA ILE A 84 23.80 -9.11 -4.04
C ILE A 84 23.17 -7.76 -4.33
N ARG A 85 23.87 -6.90 -5.07
CA ARG A 85 23.36 -5.60 -5.50
C ARG A 85 22.12 -5.73 -6.40
N GLU A 86 22.15 -6.65 -7.36
CA GLU A 86 21.00 -6.93 -8.24
C GLU A 86 19.81 -7.45 -7.44
N VAL A 87 20.04 -8.42 -6.55
CA VAL A 87 19.00 -8.96 -5.67
C VAL A 87 18.38 -7.85 -4.80
N PHE A 88 19.20 -6.97 -4.22
CA PHE A 88 18.72 -5.82 -3.43
C PHE A 88 17.83 -4.88 -4.26
N GLN A 89 18.24 -4.55 -5.49
CA GLN A 89 17.46 -3.71 -6.39
C GLN A 89 16.13 -4.36 -6.79
N VAL A 90 16.15 -5.64 -7.16
CA VAL A 90 14.94 -6.40 -7.51
C VAL A 90 13.97 -6.45 -6.33
N HIS A 91 14.46 -6.72 -5.11
CA HIS A 91 13.62 -6.69 -3.90
C HIS A 91 13.00 -5.31 -3.67
N GLY A 92 13.76 -4.23 -3.85
CA GLY A 92 13.25 -2.87 -3.78
C GLY A 92 12.11 -2.61 -4.76
N TRP A 93 12.25 -3.06 -6.01
CA TRP A 93 11.19 -2.97 -7.02
C TRP A 93 9.96 -3.78 -6.65
N PHE A 94 10.13 -5.05 -6.25
CA PHE A 94 9.02 -5.92 -5.88
C PHE A 94 8.23 -5.36 -4.71
N ILE A 95 8.89 -4.87 -3.65
CA ILE A 95 8.20 -4.21 -2.53
C ILE A 95 7.38 -3.03 -3.03
N SER A 96 7.97 -2.17 -3.85
CA SER A 96 7.30 -0.97 -4.35
C SER A 96 6.08 -1.30 -5.21
N VAL A 97 6.19 -2.29 -6.09
CA VAL A 97 5.08 -2.76 -6.93
C VAL A 97 3.98 -3.39 -6.08
N THR A 98 4.31 -4.23 -5.10
CA THR A 98 3.33 -4.83 -4.18
C THR A 98 2.56 -3.76 -3.41
N LEU A 99 3.25 -2.77 -2.84
CA LEU A 99 2.61 -1.67 -2.13
C LEU A 99 1.72 -0.82 -3.05
N ALA A 100 2.16 -0.60 -4.29
CA ALA A 100 1.36 0.09 -5.30
C ALA A 100 0.06 -0.66 -5.62
N ILE A 101 0.14 -1.98 -5.84
CA ILE A 101 -1.03 -2.83 -6.10
C ILE A 101 -2.00 -2.77 -4.93
N PHE A 102 -1.52 -3.00 -3.70
CA PHE A 102 -2.37 -2.93 -2.51
C PHE A 102 -3.02 -1.55 -2.34
N GLY A 103 -2.30 -0.47 -2.66
CA GLY A 103 -2.79 0.90 -2.50
C GLY A 103 -3.87 1.22 -3.52
N VAL A 104 -3.63 0.86 -4.78
CA VAL A 104 -4.60 1.01 -5.87
C VAL A 104 -5.85 0.18 -5.62
N LEU A 105 -5.71 -1.08 -5.21
CA LEU A 105 -6.86 -1.94 -4.87
C LEU A 105 -7.67 -1.32 -3.74
N THR A 106 -7.02 -0.80 -2.70
CA THR A 106 -7.72 -0.17 -1.57
C THR A 106 -8.47 1.08 -2.01
N LEU A 107 -7.89 1.94 -2.86
CA LEU A 107 -8.60 3.13 -3.40
C LEU A 107 -9.77 2.74 -4.30
N LEU A 108 -9.64 1.67 -5.08
CA LEU A 108 -10.68 1.20 -5.99
C LEU A 108 -11.88 0.60 -5.26
N PHE A 109 -11.65 0.01 -4.10
CA PHE A 109 -12.63 -0.81 -3.38
C PHE A 109 -12.85 -0.37 -1.93
N ALA A 110 -12.47 0.87 -1.57
CA ALA A 110 -12.56 1.37 -0.18
C ALA A 110 -13.98 1.28 0.40
N ASP A 111 -15.00 1.51 -0.43
CA ASP A 111 -16.41 1.41 -0.04
C ASP A 111 -16.81 -0.05 0.25
N GLU A 112 -16.33 -1.00 -0.54
CA GLU A 112 -16.62 -2.43 -0.35
C GLU A 112 -15.80 -3.03 0.81
N LEU A 113 -14.55 -2.62 0.96
CA LEU A 113 -13.67 -2.99 2.07
C LEU A 113 -14.17 -2.44 3.41
N SER A 114 -14.72 -1.22 3.43
CA SER A 114 -15.25 -0.62 4.66
C SER A 114 -16.62 -1.17 5.07
N ALA A 115 -17.44 -1.59 4.10
CA ALA A 115 -18.74 -2.22 4.35
C ALA A 115 -18.62 -3.61 4.99
N GLY A 116 -17.51 -4.34 4.77
CA GLY A 116 -17.27 -5.65 5.41
C GLY A 116 -18.21 -6.77 4.96
N THR A 117 -19.00 -6.58 3.89
CA THR A 117 -20.02 -7.54 3.46
C THR A 117 -19.47 -8.67 2.57
N ASN A 118 -18.23 -8.57 2.10
CA ASN A 118 -17.61 -9.51 1.17
C ASN A 118 -16.41 -10.22 1.81
N ASP A 119 -16.49 -11.54 1.93
CA ASP A 119 -15.43 -12.38 2.51
C ASP A 119 -14.08 -12.26 1.78
N LEU A 120 -14.09 -12.08 0.46
CA LEU A 120 -12.87 -11.84 -0.30
C LEU A 120 -12.25 -10.48 0.07
N GLY A 121 -13.07 -9.45 0.26
CA GLY A 121 -12.62 -8.13 0.70
C GLY A 121 -11.99 -8.18 2.09
N ARG A 122 -12.61 -8.93 3.01
CA ARG A 122 -12.08 -9.15 4.38
C ARG A 122 -10.78 -9.93 4.35
N CYS A 123 -10.68 -10.97 3.52
CA CYS A 123 -9.45 -11.74 3.34
C CYS A 123 -8.32 -10.89 2.74
N LEU A 124 -8.63 -10.04 1.74
CA LEU A 124 -7.67 -9.10 1.18
C LEU A 124 -7.19 -8.09 2.23
N ALA A 125 -8.11 -7.48 2.98
CA ALA A 125 -7.78 -6.57 4.08
C ALA A 125 -6.92 -7.28 5.14
N ALA A 126 -7.25 -8.52 5.52
CA ALA A 126 -6.46 -9.32 6.45
C ALA A 126 -5.04 -9.57 5.91
N GLY A 127 -4.91 -9.96 4.64
CA GLY A 127 -3.62 -10.19 3.99
C GLY A 127 -2.73 -8.95 3.99
N ILE A 128 -3.28 -7.79 3.60
CA ILE A 128 -2.55 -6.51 3.61
C ILE A 128 -2.21 -6.10 5.06
N GLY A 129 -3.16 -6.25 5.99
CA GLY A 129 -2.95 -5.97 7.41
C GLY A 129 -1.85 -6.81 8.03
N CYS A 130 -1.82 -8.12 7.75
CA CYS A 130 -0.79 -9.04 8.18
C CYS A 130 0.58 -8.69 7.58
N PHE A 131 0.65 -8.33 6.30
CA PHE A 131 1.88 -7.85 5.68
C PHE A 131 2.47 -6.66 6.46
N TRP A 132 1.64 -5.66 6.77
CA TRP A 132 2.08 -4.50 7.55
C TRP A 132 2.39 -4.82 8.99
N LEU A 133 1.64 -5.72 9.62
CA LEU A 133 1.91 -6.16 10.99
C LEU A 133 3.27 -6.85 11.09
N ILE A 134 3.58 -7.77 10.17
CA ILE A 134 4.89 -8.41 10.09
C ILE A 134 5.98 -7.34 9.90
N ARG A 135 5.77 -6.41 8.96
CA ARG A 135 6.71 -5.31 8.71
C ARG A 135 6.94 -4.43 9.94
N TRP A 136 5.89 -4.19 10.72
CA TRP A 136 5.92 -3.43 11.97
C TRP A 136 6.66 -4.19 13.07
N VAL A 137 6.41 -5.49 13.24
CA VAL A 137 7.12 -6.34 14.21
C VAL A 137 8.62 -6.40 13.90
N ILE A 138 9.00 -6.59 12.63
CA ILE A 138 10.41 -6.59 12.19
C ILE A 138 11.11 -5.26 12.55
N GLN A 139 10.37 -4.14 12.56
CA GLN A 139 10.91 -2.84 12.94
C GLN A 139 11.50 -2.83 14.36
N PHE A 140 10.95 -3.65 15.26
CA PHE A 140 11.41 -3.79 16.65
C PHE A 140 12.37 -4.96 16.84
N THR A 141 12.15 -6.09 16.18
CA THR A 141 12.90 -7.33 16.44
C THR A 141 14.22 -7.42 15.68
N TYR A 142 14.32 -6.80 14.49
CA TYR A 142 15.50 -6.90 13.63
C TYR A 142 16.39 -5.64 13.68
N TYR A 143 15.80 -4.46 13.73
CA TYR A 143 16.56 -3.20 13.76
C TYR A 143 17.01 -2.87 15.19
N GLY A 144 18.23 -3.30 15.52
CA GLY A 144 18.86 -3.03 16.81
C GLY A 144 18.90 -1.54 17.16
N SER A 145 18.77 -1.23 18.46
CA SER A 145 18.68 0.15 18.93
C SER A 145 19.96 0.99 18.74
N SER A 146 21.08 0.33 18.44
CA SER A 146 22.36 0.96 18.08
C SER A 146 22.29 1.85 16.83
N HIS A 147 21.33 1.59 15.94
CA HIS A 147 21.21 2.35 14.69
C HIS A 147 20.51 3.70 14.84
N TRP A 148 19.71 3.88 15.91
CA TRP A 148 18.89 5.08 16.07
C TRP A 148 19.04 5.79 17.42
N LYS A 149 19.30 5.09 18.54
CA LYS A 149 19.46 5.74 19.84
C LYS A 149 20.66 6.68 19.86
N GLY A 150 20.45 7.92 20.31
CA GLY A 150 21.48 8.97 20.35
C GLY A 150 21.62 9.79 19.06
N LYS A 151 20.97 9.39 17.96
CA LYS A 151 20.97 10.12 16.67
C LYS A 151 19.59 10.70 16.42
N ARG A 152 19.42 12.02 16.58
CA ARG A 152 18.11 12.70 16.48
C ARG A 152 17.37 12.38 15.17
N ALA A 153 18.05 12.50 14.02
CA ALA A 153 17.44 12.22 12.72
C ALA A 153 16.99 10.75 12.56
N ALA A 154 17.83 9.79 12.94
CA ALA A 154 17.51 8.37 12.83
C ALA A 154 16.40 7.95 13.80
N THR A 155 16.34 8.56 15.00
CA THR A 155 15.25 8.35 15.96
C THR A 155 13.93 8.86 15.40
N THR A 156 13.91 10.07 14.81
CA THR A 156 12.69 10.62 14.19
C THR A 156 12.18 9.71 13.08
N VAL A 157 13.06 9.26 12.17
CA VAL A 157 12.68 8.33 11.10
C VAL A 157 12.12 7.03 11.69
N HIS A 158 12.78 6.46 12.70
CA HIS A 158 12.31 5.23 13.34
C HIS A 158 10.90 5.38 13.92
N ILE A 159 10.65 6.45 14.69
CA ILE A 159 9.33 6.72 15.28
C ILE A 159 8.27 6.92 14.19
N THR A 160 8.57 7.71 13.15
CA THR A 160 7.65 7.93 12.03
C THR A 160 7.28 6.62 11.35
N LEU A 161 8.25 5.74 11.08
CA LEU A 161 8.00 4.44 10.46
C LEU A 161 7.19 3.52 11.36
N VAL A 162 7.47 3.50 12.67
CA VAL A 162 6.70 2.71 13.65
C VAL A 162 5.24 3.15 13.66
N LEU A 163 4.96 4.46 13.72
CA LEU A 163 3.61 4.99 13.72
C LEU A 163 2.90 4.69 12.39
N LEU A 164 3.60 4.89 11.27
CA LEU A 164 3.06 4.64 9.94
C LEU A 164 2.68 3.17 9.73
N TYR A 165 3.59 2.24 10.02
CA TYR A 165 3.33 0.81 9.82
C TYR A 165 2.26 0.30 10.80
N GLY A 166 2.27 0.78 12.04
CA GLY A 166 1.22 0.47 13.02
C GLY A 166 -0.16 0.97 12.56
N PHE A 167 -0.23 2.19 12.03
CA PHE A 167 -1.47 2.74 11.47
C PHE A 167 -1.98 1.91 10.28
N LEU A 168 -1.11 1.54 9.34
CA LEU A 168 -1.49 0.72 8.18
C LEU A 168 -1.98 -0.66 8.64
N ALA A 169 -1.20 -1.36 9.49
CA ALA A 169 -1.59 -2.66 10.03
C ALA A 169 -2.93 -2.60 10.76
N GLY A 170 -3.10 -1.64 11.67
CA GLY A 170 -4.33 -1.45 12.44
C GLY A 170 -5.54 -1.16 11.56
N THR A 171 -5.41 -0.29 10.56
CA THR A 171 -6.52 0.08 9.67
C THR A 171 -7.01 -1.12 8.87
N TYR A 172 -6.11 -1.87 8.24
CA TYR A 172 -6.48 -3.03 7.41
C TYR A 172 -7.00 -4.20 8.25
N LEU A 173 -6.38 -4.51 9.39
CA LEU A 173 -6.88 -5.57 10.28
C LEU A 173 -8.25 -5.22 10.86
N LEU A 174 -8.45 -3.96 11.21
CA LEU A 174 -9.74 -3.48 11.70
C LEU A 174 -10.82 -3.56 10.61
N ALA A 175 -10.48 -3.29 9.34
CA ALA A 175 -11.40 -3.50 8.21
C ALA A 175 -11.72 -4.99 8.00
N ALA A 176 -10.76 -5.88 8.25
CA ALA A 176 -10.93 -7.33 8.07
C ALA A 176 -11.85 -8.00 9.11
N VAL A 177 -11.87 -7.50 10.35
CA VAL A 177 -12.65 -8.08 11.46
C VAL A 177 -14.07 -7.56 11.57
N ARG A 178 -14.43 -6.56 10.76
CA ARG A 178 -15.83 -6.13 10.62
C ARG A 178 -16.62 -7.10 9.78
#